data_AF-A0A257W8Q4-F1
#
_entry.id   AF-A0A257W8Q4-F1
#
_cell.length_a   1.000
_cell.length_b   1.000
_cell.length_c   1.000
_cell.angle_alpha   90.00
_cell.angle_beta   90.00
_cell.angle_gamma   90.00
#
_symmetry.space_group_name_H-M   'P 1'
#
loop_
_entity.id
_entity.type
_entity.pdbx_description
1 polymer ?
#
loop_
_entity_poly.entity_id
_entity_poly.type
_entity_poly.pdbx_seq_one_letter_code
_entity_poly.pdbx_strand_id
1 'polypeptide(L)'
;GLNYLVEHGAPTSQGIRFCSDSRQQSNFYVHGLATIALCEALAMTQDVRLRPAAEGAVQFIAANQHSQGGWRYFPGQPGDTSVVAWQVMGLKSAQFSRVTVSAKVMKGIESFLQSVQSDRGSRYAYLPRERDRPRPSMTAAGLLCRMYLGWRENSIGIKSGVRYLDELGPSRDDMYYNYYATQVLHHWGGEEWDRWNAVMREHLVRTQRQDGHAAGSWDVTDPHGGPGGRLYMTTLAITTLEVYYRHLPLYNRDLIELPLEGDPTGLESP
;
A
#
# COMPACT_ATOMS: atom_id res chain seq x y z
N GLY A 1 0.26 10.95 18.02
CA GLY A 1 0.16 9.94 16.95
C GLY A 1 1.05 8.75 17.23
N LEU A 2 2.34 8.83 16.94
CA LEU A 2 3.27 7.70 17.06
C LEU A 2 3.40 7.16 18.50
N ASN A 3 3.53 8.03 19.50
CA ASN A 3 3.56 7.59 20.92
C ASN A 3 2.30 6.80 21.30
N TYR A 4 1.13 7.24 20.82
CA TYR A 4 -0.12 6.52 21.05
C TYR A 4 -0.05 5.09 20.49
N LEU A 5 0.49 4.91 19.27
CA LEU A 5 0.70 3.56 18.72
C LEU A 5 1.65 2.76 19.63
N VAL A 6 2.83 3.29 19.94
CA VAL A 6 3.81 2.59 20.79
C VAL A 6 3.22 2.16 22.13
N GLU A 7 2.42 3.02 22.76
CA GLU A 7 1.81 2.75 24.07
C GLU A 7 0.60 1.80 24.02
N HIS A 8 -0.15 1.79 22.91
CA HIS A 8 -1.43 1.07 22.81
C HIS A 8 -1.38 -0.16 21.89
N GLY A 9 -0.23 -0.47 21.30
CA GLY A 9 -0.02 -1.74 20.61
C GLY A 9 -0.14 -2.90 21.60
N ALA A 10 -1.08 -3.81 21.37
CA ALA A 10 -1.35 -4.92 22.26
C ALA A 10 -0.37 -6.08 22.00
N PRO A 11 0.50 -6.45 22.95
CA PRO A 11 1.39 -7.60 22.79
C PRO A 11 0.59 -8.90 22.68
N THR A 12 1.04 -9.80 21.82
CA THR A 12 0.48 -11.13 21.61
C THR A 12 1.62 -12.15 21.47
N SER A 13 1.29 -13.45 21.48
CA SER A 13 2.28 -14.49 21.14
C SER A 13 2.77 -14.43 19.69
N GLN A 14 2.14 -13.60 18.84
CA GLN A 14 2.39 -13.47 17.41
C GLN A 14 2.94 -12.10 17.01
N GLY A 15 3.37 -11.26 17.97
CA GLY A 15 3.82 -9.89 17.72
C GLY A 15 2.94 -8.85 18.41
N ILE A 16 2.91 -7.62 17.89
CA ILE A 16 2.15 -6.50 18.46
C ILE A 16 0.98 -6.17 17.55
N ARG A 17 -0.23 -6.25 18.10
CA ARG A 17 -1.49 -6.02 17.40
C ARG A 17 -1.95 -4.56 17.58
N PHE A 18 -2.35 -3.94 16.48
CA PHE A 18 -2.86 -2.55 16.45
C PHE A 18 -4.34 -2.44 16.07
N CYS A 19 -5.01 -3.57 15.85
CA CYS A 19 -6.44 -3.63 15.57
C CYS A 19 -7.22 -4.04 16.82
N SER A 20 -8.53 -3.80 16.85
CA SER A 20 -9.38 -4.10 18.00
C SER A 20 -9.71 -5.60 18.11
N ASP A 21 -10.08 -6.09 19.30
CA ASP A 21 -10.67 -7.44 19.48
C ASP A 21 -12.13 -7.52 19.02
N SER A 22 -12.74 -6.38 18.73
CA SER A 22 -14.13 -6.33 18.28
C SER A 22 -14.26 -6.87 16.85
N ARG A 23 -15.45 -7.39 16.50
CA ARG A 23 -15.75 -7.91 15.16
C ARG A 23 -15.94 -6.80 14.11
N GLN A 24 -15.03 -5.81 14.09
CA GLN A 24 -15.06 -4.71 13.13
C GLN A 24 -14.37 -5.09 11.83
N GLN A 25 -14.99 -4.75 10.70
CA GLN A 25 -14.44 -4.98 9.37
C GLN A 25 -13.24 -4.05 9.03
N SER A 26 -12.89 -3.13 9.93
CA SER A 26 -11.75 -2.21 9.80
C SER A 26 -10.43 -2.77 10.33
N ASN A 27 -10.44 -3.90 11.06
CA ASN A 27 -9.30 -4.31 11.89
C ASN A 27 -7.97 -4.40 11.12
N PHE A 28 -7.88 -5.20 10.05
CA PHE A 28 -6.62 -5.29 9.31
C PHE A 28 -6.32 -4.06 8.45
N TYR A 29 -7.30 -3.23 8.10
CA TYR A 29 -7.00 -1.91 7.53
C TYR A 29 -6.21 -1.07 8.52
N VAL A 30 -6.70 -0.96 9.76
CA VAL A 30 -6.03 -0.24 10.84
C VAL A 30 -4.64 -0.80 11.09
N HIS A 31 -4.48 -2.12 11.10
CA HIS A 31 -3.18 -2.74 11.34
C HIS A 31 -2.17 -2.46 10.22
N GLY A 32 -2.58 -2.54 8.95
CA GLY A 32 -1.74 -2.18 7.81
C GLY A 32 -1.32 -0.71 7.86
N LEU A 33 -2.27 0.19 8.11
CA LEU A 33 -2.02 1.64 8.24
C LEU A 33 -1.07 1.98 9.40
N ALA A 34 -1.26 1.36 10.57
CA ALA A 34 -0.36 1.53 11.71
C ALA A 34 1.06 1.05 11.39
N THR A 35 1.18 -0.08 10.68
CA THR A 35 2.47 -0.61 10.23
C THR A 35 3.18 0.35 9.28
N ILE A 36 2.47 0.90 8.29
CA ILE A 36 3.01 1.92 7.38
C ILE A 36 3.54 3.11 8.19
N ALA A 37 2.70 3.68 9.07
CA ALA A 37 3.09 4.86 9.86
C ALA A 37 4.31 4.61 10.75
N LEU A 38 4.38 3.46 11.44
CA LEU A 38 5.52 3.11 12.29
C LEU A 38 6.80 2.89 11.48
N CYS A 39 6.73 2.15 10.37
CA CYS A 39 7.89 1.82 9.57
C CYS A 39 8.41 3.05 8.80
N GLU A 40 7.54 3.84 8.19
CA GLU A 40 7.95 5.07 7.50
C GLU A 40 8.53 6.09 8.48
N ALA A 41 7.90 6.28 9.65
CA ALA A 41 8.46 7.17 10.67
C ALA A 41 9.83 6.68 11.18
N LEU A 42 9.99 5.37 11.39
CA LEU A 42 11.28 4.78 11.74
C LEU A 42 12.33 5.03 10.65
N ALA A 43 11.98 4.84 9.38
CA ALA A 43 12.88 5.07 8.25
C ALA A 43 13.29 6.56 8.14
N MET A 44 12.35 7.49 8.31
CA MET A 44 12.60 8.93 8.16
C MET A 44 13.35 9.54 9.34
N THR A 45 13.03 9.11 10.57
CA THR A 45 13.53 9.75 11.79
C THR A 45 14.68 8.99 12.45
N GLN A 46 14.84 7.70 12.13
CA GLN A 46 15.76 6.78 12.81
C GLN A 46 15.50 6.68 14.33
N ASP A 47 14.30 7.04 14.80
CA ASP A 47 13.92 6.92 16.20
C ASP A 47 13.77 5.44 16.59
N VAL A 48 14.81 4.92 17.25
CA VAL A 48 14.91 3.51 17.66
C VAL A 48 13.78 3.08 18.60
N ARG A 49 13.09 4.01 19.27
CA ARG A 49 11.95 3.69 20.13
C ARG A 49 10.77 3.11 19.33
N LEU A 50 10.69 3.40 18.03
CA LEU A 50 9.65 2.89 17.15
C LEU A 50 9.91 1.45 16.69
N ARG A 51 11.17 0.98 16.76
CA ARG A 51 11.59 -0.31 16.19
C ARG A 51 10.83 -1.51 16.79
N PRO A 52 10.68 -1.66 18.12
CA PRO A 52 9.94 -2.79 18.68
C PRO A 52 8.49 -2.84 18.22
N ALA A 53 7.83 -1.67 18.12
CA ALA A 53 6.47 -1.56 17.64
C ALA A 53 6.35 -1.93 16.15
N ALA A 54 7.29 -1.46 15.31
CA ALA A 54 7.35 -1.77 13.89
C ALA A 54 7.60 -3.27 13.63
N GLU A 55 8.61 -3.86 14.29
CA GLU A 55 8.93 -5.29 14.17
C GLU A 55 7.79 -6.16 14.66
N GLY A 56 7.17 -5.80 15.80
CA GLY A 56 6.00 -6.49 16.33
C GLY A 56 4.79 -6.43 15.40
N ALA A 57 4.54 -5.29 14.74
CA ALA A 57 3.46 -5.16 13.76
C ALA A 57 3.69 -6.08 12.54
N VAL A 58 4.90 -6.07 11.99
CA VAL A 58 5.29 -6.92 10.86
C VAL A 58 5.18 -8.40 11.22
N GLN A 59 5.60 -8.79 12.42
CA GLN A 59 5.45 -10.14 12.92
C GLN A 59 3.98 -10.56 12.99
N PHE A 60 3.10 -9.67 13.45
CA PHE A 60 1.66 -9.94 13.54
C PHE A 60 1.02 -10.10 12.15
N ILE A 61 1.38 -9.26 11.18
CA ILE A 61 0.98 -9.43 9.76
C ILE A 61 1.41 -10.81 9.26
N ALA A 62 2.68 -11.16 9.43
CA ALA A 62 3.25 -12.41 8.93
C ALA A 62 2.59 -13.65 9.55
N ALA A 63 2.34 -13.63 10.86
CA ALA A 63 1.72 -14.72 11.59
C ALA A 63 0.25 -14.96 11.21
N ASN A 64 -0.42 -13.93 10.69
CA ASN A 64 -1.86 -13.96 10.41
C ASN A 64 -2.21 -13.96 8.91
N GLN A 65 -1.22 -14.21 8.05
CA GLN A 65 -1.47 -14.46 6.63
C GLN A 65 -2.22 -15.78 6.46
N HIS A 66 -3.32 -15.77 5.72
CA HIS A 66 -4.04 -16.99 5.38
C HIS A 66 -3.17 -17.93 4.52
N SER A 67 -3.47 -19.23 4.50
CA SER A 67 -2.73 -20.22 3.70
C SER A 67 -2.74 -19.93 2.19
N GLN A 68 -3.75 -19.20 1.71
CA GLN A 68 -3.84 -18.71 0.32
C GLN A 68 -3.11 -17.37 0.10
N GLY A 69 -2.42 -16.85 1.11
CA GLY A 69 -1.50 -15.72 1.00
C GLY A 69 -2.09 -14.33 1.20
N GLY A 70 -3.39 -14.23 1.44
CA GLY A 70 -4.07 -12.95 1.65
C GLY A 70 -4.40 -12.66 3.12
N TRP A 71 -4.87 -11.44 3.35
CA TRP A 71 -5.47 -10.99 4.62
C TRP A 71 -6.83 -10.38 4.35
N ARG A 72 -7.66 -10.41 5.37
CA ARG A 72 -8.96 -9.76 5.40
C ARG A 72 -9.17 -9.18 6.78
N TYR A 73 -10.41 -8.90 7.16
CA TYR A 73 -10.73 -8.18 8.38
C TYR A 73 -10.30 -8.87 9.66
N PHE A 74 -10.17 -10.20 9.67
CA PHE A 74 -9.81 -10.97 10.86
C PHE A 74 -8.57 -11.84 10.66
N PRO A 75 -7.83 -12.14 11.75
CA PRO A 75 -6.72 -13.08 11.75
C PRO A 75 -7.05 -14.40 11.02
N GLY A 76 -6.20 -14.80 10.07
CA GLY A 76 -6.33 -16.07 9.35
C GLY A 76 -7.53 -16.17 8.40
N GLN A 77 -8.26 -15.08 8.14
CA GLN A 77 -9.37 -15.11 7.19
C GLN A 77 -8.87 -15.12 5.73
N PRO A 78 -9.54 -15.84 4.80
CA PRO A 78 -9.24 -15.75 3.37
C PRO A 78 -9.27 -14.31 2.88
N GLY A 79 -8.23 -13.93 2.14
CA GLY A 79 -7.95 -12.53 1.84
C GLY A 79 -8.87 -11.86 0.83
N ASP A 80 -8.82 -10.54 0.82
CA ASP A 80 -9.33 -9.69 -0.25
C ASP A 80 -8.26 -8.71 -0.73
N THR A 81 -8.40 -8.22 -1.96
CA THR A 81 -7.39 -7.36 -2.60
C THR A 81 -7.18 -6.03 -1.87
N SER A 82 -8.23 -5.50 -1.25
CA SER A 82 -8.19 -4.19 -0.60
C SER A 82 -7.35 -4.22 0.69
N VAL A 83 -7.52 -5.23 1.53
CA VAL A 83 -6.77 -5.39 2.78
C VAL A 83 -5.34 -5.85 2.47
N VAL A 84 -5.18 -6.74 1.49
CA VAL A 84 -3.85 -7.18 1.03
C VAL A 84 -3.00 -5.99 0.61
N ALA A 85 -3.54 -5.03 -0.13
CA ALA A 85 -2.78 -3.87 -0.57
C ALA A 85 -2.21 -3.05 0.59
N TRP A 86 -2.99 -2.80 1.65
CA TRP A 86 -2.50 -2.12 2.84
C TRP A 86 -1.44 -2.93 3.60
N GLN A 87 -1.58 -4.25 3.70
CA GLN A 87 -0.54 -5.08 4.33
C GLN A 87 0.75 -5.04 3.51
N VAL A 88 0.66 -5.16 2.18
CA VAL A 88 1.82 -5.10 1.29
C VAL A 88 2.53 -3.76 1.43
N MET A 89 1.81 -2.64 1.45
CA MET A 89 2.39 -1.32 1.68
C MET A 89 3.12 -1.24 3.03
N GLY A 90 2.52 -1.79 4.10
CA GLY A 90 3.17 -1.89 5.42
C GLY A 90 4.45 -2.72 5.39
N LEU A 91 4.43 -3.89 4.75
CA LEU A 91 5.59 -4.77 4.60
C LEU A 91 6.69 -4.15 3.73
N LYS A 92 6.34 -3.40 2.69
CA LYS A 92 7.33 -2.67 1.89
C LYS A 92 7.95 -1.53 2.70
N SER A 93 7.15 -0.80 3.46
CA SER A 93 7.65 0.23 4.39
C SER A 93 8.63 -0.37 5.40
N ALA A 94 8.32 -1.57 5.92
CA ALA A 94 9.21 -2.32 6.80
C ALA A 94 10.55 -2.67 6.14
N GLN A 95 10.54 -3.14 4.89
CA GLN A 95 11.78 -3.41 4.15
C GLN A 95 12.65 -2.15 4.04
N PHE A 96 12.06 -0.99 3.73
CA PHE A 96 12.78 0.28 3.69
C PHE A 96 13.32 0.73 5.05
N SER A 97 12.61 0.43 6.14
CA SER A 97 13.07 0.70 7.50
C SER A 97 14.04 -0.35 8.07
N ARG A 98 14.55 -1.27 7.22
CA ARG A 98 15.44 -2.39 7.61
C ARG A 98 14.81 -3.29 8.68
N VAL A 99 13.50 -3.49 8.60
CA VAL A 99 12.75 -4.50 9.36
C VAL A 99 12.56 -5.71 8.46
N THR A 100 12.97 -6.88 8.96
CA THR A 100 12.98 -8.12 8.16
C THR A 100 11.57 -8.58 7.83
N VAL A 101 11.32 -8.85 6.55
CA VAL A 101 10.09 -9.46 6.06
C VAL A 101 10.38 -10.83 5.48
N SER A 102 9.65 -11.85 5.93
CA SER A 102 9.85 -13.22 5.49
C SER A 102 9.55 -13.41 3.99
N ALA A 103 10.46 -14.05 3.27
CA ALA A 103 10.25 -14.43 1.86
C ALA A 103 9.01 -15.33 1.68
N LYS A 104 8.64 -16.12 2.70
CA LYS A 104 7.41 -16.93 2.68
C LYS A 104 6.16 -16.05 2.56
N VAL A 105 6.14 -14.91 3.27
CA VAL A 105 5.02 -13.97 3.24
C VAL A 105 4.88 -13.34 1.85
N MET A 106 6.02 -12.95 1.25
CA MET A 106 6.07 -12.39 -0.10
C MET A 106 5.55 -13.37 -1.17
N LYS A 107 5.94 -14.65 -1.08
CA LYS A 107 5.41 -15.71 -1.96
C LYS A 107 3.90 -15.94 -1.75
N GLY A 108 3.42 -15.81 -0.52
CA GLY A 108 1.99 -15.85 -0.23
C GLY A 108 1.23 -14.73 -0.95
N ILE A 109 1.73 -13.48 -0.87
CA ILE A 109 1.13 -12.33 -1.57
C ILE A 109 1.03 -12.61 -3.08
N GLU A 110 2.10 -13.13 -3.69
CA GLU A 110 2.10 -13.48 -5.11
C GLU A 110 1.01 -14.52 -5.44
N SER A 111 0.88 -15.54 -4.60
CA SER A 111 -0.13 -16.60 -4.76
C SER A 111 -1.55 -16.05 -4.65
N PHE A 112 -1.78 -15.14 -3.70
CA PHE A 112 -3.05 -14.44 -3.57
C PHE A 112 -3.36 -13.61 -4.81
N LEU A 113 -2.43 -12.75 -5.26
CA LEU A 113 -2.62 -11.89 -6.44
C LEU A 113 -2.89 -12.71 -7.70
N GLN A 114 -2.25 -13.87 -7.85
CA GLN A 114 -2.51 -14.81 -8.94
C GLN A 114 -3.96 -15.31 -8.93
N SER A 115 -4.57 -15.49 -7.75
CA SER A 115 -5.94 -15.99 -7.60
C SER A 115 -7.02 -14.94 -7.92
N VAL A 116 -6.70 -13.65 -7.80
CA VAL A 116 -7.63 -12.54 -8.03
C VAL A 116 -7.41 -11.80 -9.36
N GLN A 117 -6.35 -12.12 -10.10
CA GLN A 117 -6.05 -11.45 -11.37
C GLN A 117 -6.81 -12.03 -12.56
N SER A 118 -7.12 -11.18 -13.52
CA SER A 118 -7.57 -11.53 -14.87
C SER A 118 -6.67 -10.86 -15.92
N ASP A 119 -6.91 -11.13 -17.20
CA ASP A 119 -6.23 -10.47 -18.33
C ASP A 119 -4.69 -10.46 -18.20
N ARG A 120 -4.11 -11.63 -17.87
CA ARG A 120 -2.65 -11.82 -17.67
C ARG A 120 -2.02 -10.87 -16.65
N GLY A 121 -2.76 -10.55 -15.59
CA GLY A 121 -2.25 -9.72 -14.48
C GLY A 121 -2.45 -8.22 -14.68
N SER A 122 -3.27 -7.81 -15.66
CA SER A 122 -3.58 -6.40 -15.90
C SER A 122 -4.83 -5.91 -15.16
N ARG A 123 -5.68 -6.82 -14.68
CA ARG A 123 -6.91 -6.50 -13.94
C ARG A 123 -7.07 -7.38 -12.71
N TYR A 124 -7.74 -6.85 -11.68
CA TYR A 124 -7.88 -7.53 -10.40
C TYR A 124 -9.30 -7.40 -9.83
N ALA A 125 -9.79 -8.50 -9.28
CA ALA A 125 -11.07 -8.58 -8.57
C ALA A 125 -10.90 -8.37 -7.06
N TYR A 126 -12.02 -8.24 -6.36
CA TYR A 126 -12.02 -8.10 -4.90
C TYR A 126 -11.70 -9.43 -4.18
N LEU A 127 -12.32 -10.52 -4.63
CA LEU A 127 -12.17 -11.87 -4.08
C LEU A 127 -11.84 -12.87 -5.20
N PRO A 128 -11.20 -14.02 -4.88
CA PRO A 128 -10.87 -15.04 -5.89
C PRO A 128 -12.09 -15.55 -6.67
N ARG A 129 -13.23 -15.71 -6.00
CA ARG A 129 -14.50 -16.12 -6.62
C ARG A 129 -15.11 -15.08 -7.57
N GLU A 130 -14.61 -13.85 -7.53
CA GLU A 130 -15.07 -12.72 -8.34
C GLU A 130 -14.07 -12.42 -9.47
N ARG A 131 -13.13 -13.33 -9.77
CA ARG A 131 -12.04 -13.12 -10.75
C ARG A 131 -12.50 -12.55 -12.09
N ASP A 132 -13.69 -12.93 -12.56
CA ASP A 132 -14.27 -12.47 -13.83
C ASP A 132 -14.96 -11.10 -13.73
N ARG A 133 -14.93 -10.46 -12.55
CA ARG A 133 -15.52 -9.14 -12.26
C ARG A 133 -14.47 -8.21 -11.64
N PRO A 134 -13.41 -7.85 -12.38
CA PRO A 134 -12.41 -6.92 -11.89
C PRO A 134 -13.03 -5.55 -11.60
N ARG A 135 -12.44 -4.83 -10.64
CA ARG A 135 -12.88 -3.48 -10.25
C ARG A 135 -11.74 -2.48 -10.44
N PRO A 136 -11.99 -1.21 -10.80
CA PRO A 136 -10.93 -0.22 -10.99
C PRO A 136 -10.02 -0.05 -9.77
N SER A 137 -10.59 0.16 -8.59
CA SER A 137 -9.83 0.31 -7.33
C SER A 137 -8.99 -0.92 -6.99
N MET A 138 -9.56 -2.13 -7.19
CA MET A 138 -8.83 -3.38 -6.96
C MET A 138 -7.73 -3.59 -8.00
N THR A 139 -7.96 -3.18 -9.24
CA THR A 139 -6.98 -3.22 -10.32
C THR A 139 -5.79 -2.34 -10.00
N ALA A 140 -6.02 -1.09 -9.62
CA ALA A 140 -4.95 -0.19 -9.19
C ALA A 140 -4.19 -0.75 -7.97
N ALA A 141 -4.90 -1.24 -6.96
CA ALA A 141 -4.29 -1.83 -5.76
C ALA A 141 -3.44 -3.09 -6.08
N GLY A 142 -3.95 -3.98 -6.93
CA GLY A 142 -3.25 -5.19 -7.36
C GLY A 142 -2.01 -4.89 -8.21
N LEU A 143 -2.09 -3.93 -9.13
CA LEU A 143 -0.95 -3.45 -9.91
C LEU A 143 0.14 -2.85 -9.02
N LEU A 144 -0.23 -2.03 -8.03
CA LEU A 144 0.71 -1.49 -7.06
C LEU A 144 1.43 -2.60 -6.29
N CYS A 145 0.68 -3.60 -5.83
CA CYS A 145 1.28 -4.76 -5.17
C CYS A 145 2.25 -5.52 -6.09
N ARG A 146 1.93 -5.70 -7.37
CA ARG A 146 2.85 -6.32 -8.34
C ARG A 146 4.13 -5.52 -8.53
N MET A 147 4.04 -4.20 -8.63
CA MET A 147 5.23 -3.33 -8.70
C MET A 147 6.11 -3.49 -7.46
N TYR A 148 5.51 -3.58 -6.28
CA TYR A 148 6.22 -3.84 -5.02
C TYR A 148 6.83 -5.25 -4.91
N LEU A 149 6.30 -6.22 -5.64
CA LEU A 149 6.89 -7.54 -5.86
C LEU A 149 7.96 -7.56 -6.96
N GLY A 150 8.26 -6.41 -7.57
CA GLY A 150 9.32 -6.28 -8.57
C GLY A 150 8.87 -6.44 -10.01
N TRP A 151 7.57 -6.45 -10.30
CA TRP A 151 7.10 -6.37 -11.69
C TRP A 151 7.43 -4.99 -12.26
N ARG A 152 7.93 -4.95 -13.50
CA ARG A 152 8.42 -3.74 -14.19
C ARG A 152 7.76 -3.59 -15.56
N GLU A 153 8.24 -2.63 -16.35
CA GLU A 153 7.76 -2.30 -17.71
C GLU A 153 7.78 -3.47 -18.72
N ASN A 154 8.67 -4.44 -18.52
CA ASN A 154 8.71 -5.67 -19.32
C ASN A 154 7.55 -6.63 -19.02
N SER A 155 6.81 -6.41 -17.93
CA SER A 155 5.66 -7.23 -17.54
C SER A 155 4.43 -6.79 -18.31
N ILE A 156 3.95 -7.65 -19.22
CA ILE A 156 2.76 -7.38 -20.06
C ILE A 156 1.52 -6.98 -19.24
N GLY A 157 1.38 -7.58 -18.04
CA GLY A 157 0.32 -7.26 -17.08
C GLY A 157 0.39 -5.82 -16.58
N ILE A 158 1.59 -5.34 -16.17
CA ILE A 158 1.78 -3.95 -15.74
C ILE A 158 1.49 -3.00 -16.89
N LYS A 159 2.10 -3.21 -18.06
CA LYS A 159 1.92 -2.32 -19.22
C LYS A 159 0.45 -2.20 -19.62
N SER A 160 -0.26 -3.32 -19.67
CA SER A 160 -1.69 -3.32 -20.04
C SER A 160 -2.58 -2.72 -18.93
N GLY A 161 -2.22 -2.94 -17.66
CA GLY A 161 -2.93 -2.37 -16.52
C GLY A 161 -2.76 -0.85 -16.42
N VAL A 162 -1.54 -0.35 -16.63
CA VAL A 162 -1.24 1.09 -16.71
C VAL A 162 -2.03 1.74 -17.84
N ARG A 163 -2.02 1.15 -19.05
CA ARG A 163 -2.83 1.66 -20.16
C ARG A 163 -4.31 1.73 -19.79
N TYR A 164 -4.84 0.69 -19.14
CA TYR A 164 -6.22 0.70 -18.66
C TYR A 164 -6.50 1.82 -17.66
N LEU A 165 -5.58 2.11 -16.72
CA LEU A 165 -5.73 3.20 -15.76
C LEU A 165 -5.63 4.58 -16.43
N ASP A 166 -4.73 4.76 -17.39
CA ASP A 166 -4.59 5.99 -18.18
C ASP A 166 -5.84 6.27 -19.03
N GLU A 167 -6.38 5.24 -19.71
CA GLU A 167 -7.63 5.33 -20.47
C GLU A 167 -8.85 5.63 -19.57
N LEU A 168 -8.89 5.06 -18.37
CA LEU A 168 -9.98 5.30 -17.41
C LEU A 168 -9.91 6.71 -16.80
N GLY A 169 -8.71 7.18 -16.51
CA GLY A 169 -8.45 8.47 -15.91
C GLY A 169 -8.98 8.61 -14.47
N PRO A 170 -8.78 9.77 -13.84
CA PRO A 170 -9.17 9.94 -12.45
C PRO A 170 -10.69 10.06 -12.25
N SER A 171 -11.17 9.54 -11.12
CA SER A 171 -12.58 9.62 -10.72
C SER A 171 -12.84 10.86 -9.87
N ARG A 172 -14.01 11.50 -10.00
CA ARG A 172 -14.42 12.61 -9.10
C ARG A 172 -14.96 12.11 -7.76
N ASP A 173 -15.47 10.88 -7.77
CA ASP A 173 -16.22 10.33 -6.66
C ASP A 173 -15.56 9.07 -6.09
N ASP A 174 -14.37 8.66 -6.53
CA ASP A 174 -13.70 7.46 -5.98
C ASP A 174 -12.25 7.80 -5.61
N MET A 175 -12.08 8.34 -4.41
CA MET A 175 -10.78 8.75 -3.89
C MET A 175 -9.91 7.54 -3.54
N TYR A 176 -10.53 6.44 -3.13
CA TYR A 176 -9.83 5.19 -2.86
C TYR A 176 -9.16 4.62 -4.12
N TYR A 177 -9.89 4.60 -5.25
CA TYR A 177 -9.32 4.29 -6.56
C TYR A 177 -8.20 5.26 -6.92
N ASN A 178 -8.46 6.57 -6.84
CA ASN A 178 -7.49 7.59 -7.22
C ASN A 178 -6.19 7.46 -6.45
N TYR A 179 -6.24 7.19 -5.15
CA TYR A 179 -5.07 7.02 -4.30
C TYR A 179 -4.15 5.89 -4.81
N TYR A 180 -4.71 4.73 -5.15
CA TYR A 180 -3.91 3.61 -5.68
C TYR A 180 -3.45 3.88 -7.11
N ALA A 181 -4.34 4.39 -7.97
CA ALA A 181 -4.02 4.64 -9.37
C ALA A 181 -2.92 5.71 -9.52
N THR A 182 -2.96 6.75 -8.68
CA THR A 182 -1.92 7.77 -8.61
C THR A 182 -0.55 7.16 -8.28
N GLN A 183 -0.47 6.24 -7.31
CA GLN A 183 0.80 5.58 -6.98
C GLN A 183 1.30 4.69 -8.12
N VAL A 184 0.42 3.93 -8.78
CA VAL A 184 0.78 3.09 -9.93
C VAL A 184 1.33 3.94 -11.07
N LEU A 185 0.62 5.01 -11.43
CA LEU A 185 1.00 5.88 -12.54
C LEU A 185 2.25 6.71 -12.20
N HIS A 186 2.42 7.13 -10.96
CA HIS A 186 3.67 7.76 -10.50
C HIS A 186 4.87 6.81 -10.60
N HIS A 187 4.71 5.55 -10.19
CA HIS A 187 5.77 4.54 -10.32
C HIS A 187 6.08 4.18 -11.77
N TRP A 188 5.08 4.25 -12.66
CA TRP A 188 5.25 4.08 -14.09
C TRP A 188 6.01 5.27 -14.71
N GLY A 189 5.62 6.50 -14.35
CA GLY A 189 6.15 7.73 -14.93
C GLY A 189 5.65 7.97 -16.36
N GLY A 190 6.41 8.75 -17.13
CA GLY A 190 6.11 9.01 -18.54
C GLY A 190 4.86 9.85 -18.77
N GLU A 191 4.35 9.83 -20.00
CA GLU A 191 3.22 10.67 -20.39
C GLU A 191 1.90 10.27 -19.71
N GLU A 192 1.72 8.98 -19.39
CA GLU A 192 0.57 8.49 -18.63
C GLU A 192 0.50 9.16 -17.25
N TRP A 193 1.66 9.33 -16.61
CA TRP A 193 1.74 10.04 -15.35
C TRP A 193 1.43 11.52 -15.50
N ASP A 194 2.01 12.18 -16.50
CA ASP A 194 1.84 13.62 -16.71
C ASP A 194 0.36 13.96 -16.96
N ARG A 195 -0.33 13.16 -17.78
CA ARG A 195 -1.78 13.29 -18.02
C ARG A 195 -2.59 13.12 -16.74
N TRP A 196 -2.32 12.05 -15.98
CA TRP A 196 -3.03 11.78 -14.73
C TRP A 196 -2.84 12.88 -13.70
N ASN A 197 -1.59 13.28 -13.45
CA ASN A 197 -1.23 14.29 -12.47
C ASN A 197 -1.87 15.65 -12.80
N ALA A 198 -1.79 16.07 -14.07
CA ALA A 198 -2.36 17.34 -14.50
C ALA A 198 -3.86 17.46 -14.14
N VAL A 199 -4.61 16.35 -14.18
CA VAL A 199 -6.01 16.34 -13.77
C VAL A 199 -6.16 16.24 -12.26
N MET A 200 -5.46 15.29 -11.61
CA MET A 200 -5.64 15.01 -10.19
C MET A 200 -5.21 16.16 -9.28
N ARG A 201 -4.05 16.76 -9.54
CA ARG A 201 -3.56 17.90 -8.76
C ARG A 201 -4.54 19.06 -8.82
N GLU A 202 -4.97 19.44 -10.02
CA GLU A 202 -5.91 20.55 -10.21
C GLU A 202 -7.29 20.25 -9.60
N HIS A 203 -7.76 19.00 -9.71
CA HIS A 203 -9.00 18.60 -9.08
C HIS A 203 -8.94 18.77 -7.55
N LEU A 204 -7.91 18.24 -6.89
CA LEU A 204 -7.77 18.30 -5.44
C LEU A 204 -7.54 19.72 -4.94
N VAL A 205 -6.69 20.51 -5.61
CA VAL A 205 -6.44 21.90 -5.20
C VAL A 205 -7.72 22.75 -5.27
N ARG A 206 -8.50 22.62 -6.35
CA ARG A 206 -9.74 23.39 -6.51
C ARG A 206 -10.86 22.96 -5.58
N THR A 207 -10.91 21.69 -5.18
CA THR A 207 -11.98 21.16 -4.30
C THR A 207 -11.64 21.24 -2.82
N GLN A 208 -10.42 21.66 -2.47
CA GLN A 208 -10.05 21.90 -1.09
C GLN A 208 -10.88 23.04 -0.50
N ARG A 209 -11.51 22.78 0.64
CA ARG A 209 -12.25 23.80 1.40
C ARG A 209 -11.31 24.92 1.82
N GLN A 210 -11.76 26.16 1.71
CA GLN A 210 -11.00 27.37 2.08
C GLN A 210 -11.61 28.13 3.25
N ASP A 211 -12.67 27.60 3.86
CA ASP A 211 -13.55 28.32 4.77
C ASP A 211 -13.86 27.57 6.05
N GLY A 212 -14.07 28.34 7.12
CA GLY A 212 -14.51 27.84 8.43
C GLY A 212 -13.58 26.78 9.03
N HIS A 213 -14.15 25.92 9.87
CA HIS A 213 -13.44 24.83 10.54
C HIS A 213 -12.99 23.70 9.59
N ALA A 214 -13.49 23.70 8.35
CA ALA A 214 -13.18 22.70 7.34
C ALA A 214 -12.06 23.15 6.39
N ALA A 215 -11.53 24.37 6.52
CA ALA A 215 -10.45 24.86 5.68
C ALA A 215 -9.26 23.89 5.67
N GLY A 216 -8.73 23.59 4.48
CA GLY A 216 -7.66 22.62 4.27
C GLY A 216 -8.12 21.16 4.09
N SER A 217 -9.42 20.88 4.20
CA SER A 217 -9.99 19.53 4.06
C SER A 217 -10.75 19.34 2.73
N TRP A 218 -11.21 18.11 2.50
CA TRP A 218 -12.08 17.75 1.37
C TRP A 218 -13.39 17.16 1.85
N ASP A 219 -14.49 17.54 1.18
CA ASP A 219 -15.80 16.96 1.42
C ASP A 219 -15.82 15.49 0.97
N VAL A 220 -16.58 14.66 1.68
CA VAL A 220 -16.63 13.21 1.41
C VAL A 220 -17.39 12.95 0.12
N THR A 221 -16.67 12.62 -0.95
CA THR A 221 -17.26 12.19 -2.23
C THR A 221 -17.14 10.69 -2.44
N ASP A 222 -16.26 10.02 -1.69
CA ASP A 222 -15.97 8.60 -1.83
C ASP A 222 -17.12 7.69 -1.31
N PRO A 223 -17.61 6.70 -2.09
CA PRO A 223 -18.64 5.74 -1.69
C PRO A 223 -18.31 4.93 -0.44
N HIS A 224 -17.02 4.73 -0.17
CA HIS A 224 -16.51 4.02 1.00
C HIS A 224 -16.12 5.00 2.13
N GLY A 225 -16.21 6.30 1.89
CA GLY A 225 -15.83 7.35 2.82
C GLY A 225 -16.77 7.58 3.99
N GLY A 226 -17.99 7.03 3.97
CA GLY A 226 -18.99 7.24 5.03
C GLY A 226 -18.47 7.00 6.46
N PRO A 227 -17.95 5.79 6.79
CA PRO A 227 -17.41 5.50 8.12
C PRO A 227 -16.16 6.30 8.50
N GLY A 228 -15.32 6.67 7.53
CA GLY A 228 -14.08 7.41 7.75
C GLY A 228 -14.25 8.94 7.75
N GLY A 229 -15.34 9.42 7.18
CA GLY A 229 -15.71 10.83 7.07
C GLY A 229 -14.65 11.71 6.40
N ARG A 230 -14.69 12.99 6.77
CA ARG A 230 -13.78 14.03 6.27
C ARG A 230 -12.31 13.72 6.56
N LEU A 231 -12.01 13.05 7.67
CA LEU A 231 -10.64 12.68 8.03
C LEU A 231 -10.05 11.69 7.02
N TYR A 232 -10.79 10.64 6.70
CA TYR A 232 -10.41 9.67 5.66
C TYR A 232 -10.20 10.36 4.31
N MET A 233 -11.18 11.16 3.88
CA MET A 233 -11.13 11.85 2.59
C MET A 233 -9.92 12.78 2.49
N THR A 234 -9.69 13.57 3.55
CA THR A 234 -8.58 14.51 3.63
C THR A 234 -7.24 13.78 3.66
N THR A 235 -7.14 12.67 4.38
CA THR A 235 -5.92 11.88 4.46
C THR A 235 -5.56 11.31 3.08
N LEU A 236 -6.52 10.72 2.36
CA LEU A 236 -6.28 10.22 1.00
C LEU A 236 -5.95 11.34 0.00
N ALA A 237 -6.62 12.49 0.09
CA ALA A 237 -6.32 13.62 -0.78
C ALA A 237 -4.89 14.14 -0.56
N ILE A 238 -4.48 14.29 0.71
CA ILE A 238 -3.12 14.73 1.05
C ILE A 238 -2.09 13.72 0.59
N THR A 239 -2.25 12.43 0.91
CA THR A 239 -1.27 11.42 0.50
C THR A 239 -1.20 11.22 -1.02
N THR A 240 -2.30 11.50 -1.73
CA THR A 240 -2.32 11.54 -3.20
C THR A 240 -1.51 12.73 -3.73
N LEU A 241 -1.63 13.91 -3.13
CA LEU A 241 -0.83 15.10 -3.50
C LEU A 241 0.64 14.95 -3.13
N GLU A 242 0.95 14.22 -2.05
CA GLU A 242 2.31 14.01 -1.55
C GLU A 242 3.12 12.98 -2.32
N VAL A 243 2.52 12.27 -3.28
CA VAL A 243 3.12 11.14 -3.99
C VAL A 243 4.51 11.44 -4.56
N TYR A 244 4.77 12.67 -5.03
CA TYR A 244 6.11 13.11 -5.49
C TYR A 244 7.13 13.11 -4.35
N TYR A 245 6.76 13.64 -3.19
CA TYR A 245 7.68 13.89 -2.08
C TYR A 245 7.91 12.63 -1.25
N ARG A 246 6.88 11.83 -1.06
CA ARG A 246 6.90 10.62 -0.22
C ARG A 246 7.84 9.55 -0.76
N HIS A 247 8.03 9.48 -2.07
CA HIS A 247 8.79 8.40 -2.72
C HIS A 247 10.20 8.81 -3.21
N LEU A 248 10.54 10.11 -3.22
CA LEU A 248 11.80 10.63 -3.78
C LEU A 248 13.07 10.10 -3.08
N PRO A 249 13.16 9.98 -1.74
CA PRO A 249 14.31 9.34 -1.09
C PRO A 249 14.21 7.81 -0.98
N LEU A 250 12.99 7.25 -1.04
CA LEU A 250 12.73 5.83 -0.77
C LEU A 250 12.86 4.93 -2.01
N TYR A 251 12.72 5.49 -3.22
CA TYR A 251 12.67 4.72 -4.47
C TYR A 251 13.57 5.27 -5.58
N ASN A 252 14.53 6.15 -5.24
CA ASN A 252 15.47 6.65 -6.23
C ASN A 252 16.30 5.48 -6.76
N ARG A 253 16.24 5.27 -8.09
CA ARG A 253 16.77 4.08 -8.78
C ARG A 253 18.28 3.89 -8.64
N ASP A 254 19.00 4.90 -8.16
CA ASP A 254 20.46 4.92 -8.10
C ASP A 254 21.05 4.69 -6.70
N LEU A 255 20.23 4.41 -5.66
CA LEU A 255 20.71 4.27 -4.27
C LEU A 255 20.60 2.86 -3.67
N ILE A 256 20.25 1.84 -4.47
CA ILE A 256 20.17 0.46 -3.99
C ILE A 256 20.93 -0.49 -4.94
N GLU A 257 22.23 -0.26 -5.09
CA GLU A 257 23.17 -1.38 -5.11
C GLU A 257 23.55 -1.67 -3.66
N LEU A 258 22.74 -2.49 -2.98
CA LEU A 258 23.19 -3.12 -1.75
C LEU A 258 23.97 -4.37 -2.16
N PRO A 259 25.24 -4.52 -1.76
CA PRO A 259 25.96 -5.76 -1.95
C PRO A 259 25.17 -6.89 -1.30
N LEU A 260 24.93 -7.97 -2.03
CA LEU A 260 24.51 -9.22 -1.43
C LEU A 260 25.71 -9.71 -0.60
N GLU A 261 25.77 -9.36 0.69
CA GLU A 261 26.67 -10.04 1.60
C GLU A 261 26.26 -11.52 1.68
N GLY A 262 27.05 -12.36 1.01
CA GLY A 262 26.82 -13.80 0.96
C GLY A 262 27.35 -14.54 -0.28
N ASP A 263 28.29 -13.99 -1.05
CA ASP A 263 29.06 -14.79 -2.02
C ASP A 263 30.27 -15.42 -1.30
N PRO A 264 30.33 -16.76 -1.13
CA PRO A 264 31.47 -17.43 -0.51
C PRO A 264 32.68 -17.58 -1.44
N THR A 265 32.64 -17.07 -2.67
CA THR A 265 33.74 -17.23 -3.62
C THR A 265 34.65 -16.01 -3.63
N GLY A 266 35.40 -15.87 -2.53
CA GLY A 266 36.64 -15.11 -2.55
C GLY A 266 37.63 -15.77 -3.51
N LEU A 267 37.77 -15.21 -4.70
CA LEU A 267 38.96 -15.35 -5.52
C LEU A 267 39.31 -13.98 -6.12
N GLU A 268 40.32 -13.37 -5.52
CA GLU A 268 41.03 -12.23 -6.06
C GLU A 268 41.74 -12.59 -7.39
N SER A 269 41.77 -11.58 -8.27
CA SER A 269 42.83 -11.26 -9.24
C SER A 269 42.85 -12.00 -10.59
N PRO A 270 43.38 -11.37 -11.67
CA PRO A 270 44.19 -10.14 -11.71
C PRO A 270 43.48 -8.87 -12.20
#